data_AF-A0A2T6DVJ4-F1
#
_entry.id   AF-A0A2T6DVJ4-F1
#
_cell.length_a   1.000
_cell.length_b   1.000
_cell.length_c   1.000
_cell.angle_alpha   90.00
_cell.angle_beta   90.00
_cell.angle_gamma   90.00
#
_symmetry.space_group_name_H-M   'P 1'
#
loop_
_entity.id
_entity.type
_entity.pdbx_description
1 polymer ?
#
loop_
_entity_poly.entity_id
_entity_poly.type
_entity_poly.pdbx_seq_one_letter_code
_entity_poly.pdbx_strand_id
1 'polypeptide(L)'
;MKWLQGTWVRRYNGYRKLVGRPFQGRFKALLVEPGHALEQVCHYIHLNPVRAGVVRFDNYFEFRRSSIAAFRKKNRPEWLEPGTVLRSAGQGPNRTCWQRYVDFLEVLSTDPVLRTPLCSKHMSRGWCLGGREFRKAKTESLRALVWCRKTRFDGVEPAALQDLQRSLWKESLERFARAAKVNLGRLPLRKSAPEKMLLCAAMKAVTSASNAWLAGELQTGAPGGLSVQIKRWQGVARHREVLERLLATFPETRCQEPYCADPASPDLLSVET
;
A
#
# COMPACT_ATOMS: atom_id res chain seq x y z
N MET A 1 -5.02 -2.88 7.06
CA MET A 1 -6.13 -3.68 6.46
C MET A 1 -6.19 -5.15 6.86
N LYS A 2 -5.05 -5.86 7.04
CA LYS A 2 -5.04 -7.27 7.48
C LYS A 2 -5.89 -7.53 8.74
N TRP A 3 -5.71 -6.72 9.78
CA TRP A 3 -6.47 -6.85 11.04
C TRP A 3 -7.97 -6.63 10.80
N LEU A 4 -8.36 -5.53 10.17
CA LEU A 4 -9.77 -5.20 9.93
C LEU A 4 -10.48 -6.29 9.12
N GLN A 5 -9.92 -6.70 7.97
CA GLN A 5 -10.51 -7.75 7.15
C GLN A 5 -10.54 -9.08 7.89
N GLY A 6 -9.43 -9.50 8.53
CA GLY A 6 -9.35 -10.77 9.24
C GLY A 6 -10.32 -10.84 10.44
N THR A 7 -10.48 -9.75 11.18
CA THR A 7 -11.45 -9.66 12.29
C THR A 7 -12.88 -9.66 11.78
N TRP A 8 -13.18 -8.89 10.72
CA TRP A 8 -14.51 -8.86 10.12
C TRP A 8 -14.92 -10.23 9.57
N VAL A 9 -14.06 -10.90 8.79
CA VAL A 9 -14.34 -12.24 8.23
C VAL A 9 -14.67 -13.22 9.33
N ARG A 10 -13.83 -13.30 10.38
CA ARG A 10 -14.04 -14.23 11.50
C ARG A 10 -15.38 -14.00 12.18
N ARG A 11 -15.70 -12.74 12.51
CA ARG A 11 -16.95 -12.39 13.19
C ARG A 11 -18.18 -12.62 12.30
N TYR A 12 -18.12 -12.19 11.04
CA TYR A 12 -19.24 -12.35 10.11
C TYR A 12 -19.54 -13.82 9.81
N ASN A 13 -18.52 -14.61 9.52
CA ASN A 13 -18.67 -16.05 9.27
C ASN A 13 -19.22 -16.78 10.50
N GLY A 14 -18.70 -16.47 11.70
CA GLY A 14 -19.21 -17.03 12.95
C GLY A 14 -20.69 -16.67 13.19
N TYR A 15 -21.06 -15.40 12.99
CA TYR A 15 -22.44 -14.93 13.15
C TYR A 15 -23.41 -15.54 12.13
N ARG A 16 -23.00 -15.64 10.86
CA ARG A 16 -23.83 -16.18 9.77
C ARG A 16 -23.72 -17.69 9.57
N LYS A 17 -22.89 -18.38 10.37
CA LYS A 17 -22.54 -19.80 10.20
C LYS A 17 -22.06 -20.13 8.78
N LEU A 18 -21.28 -19.22 8.18
CA LEU A 18 -20.71 -19.38 6.84
C LEU A 18 -19.25 -19.82 6.90
N VAL A 19 -18.77 -20.48 5.85
CA VAL A 19 -17.36 -20.85 5.68
C VAL A 19 -16.86 -20.23 4.37
N GLY A 20 -15.65 -19.67 4.40
CA GLY A 20 -15.01 -19.14 3.19
C GLY A 20 -14.47 -17.71 3.34
N ARG A 21 -14.05 -17.15 2.21
CA ARG A 21 -13.42 -15.82 2.12
C ARG A 21 -14.39 -14.84 1.45
N PRO A 22 -15.04 -13.95 2.23
CA PRO A 22 -16.02 -13.01 1.68
C PRO A 22 -15.39 -11.86 0.89
N PHE A 23 -14.09 -11.59 1.08
CA PHE A 23 -13.36 -10.58 0.30
C PHE A 23 -12.65 -11.22 -0.90
N GLN A 24 -12.81 -10.61 -2.07
CA GLN A 24 -12.07 -10.98 -3.28
C GLN A 24 -10.72 -10.27 -3.33
N GLY A 25 -9.63 -11.04 -3.41
CA GLY A 25 -8.28 -10.50 -3.55
C GLY A 25 -7.75 -9.77 -2.31
N ARG A 26 -6.70 -8.96 -2.51
CA ARG A 26 -6.14 -8.09 -1.46
C ARG A 26 -6.77 -6.71 -1.57
N PHE A 27 -6.89 -6.02 -0.43
CA PHE A 27 -7.25 -4.59 -0.39
C PHE A 27 -6.40 -3.78 -1.36
N LYS A 28 -6.91 -2.65 -1.89
CA LYS A 28 -6.09 -1.71 -2.66
C LYS A 28 -5.95 -0.35 -1.95
N ALA A 29 -4.72 0.12 -1.78
CA ALA A 29 -4.33 1.40 -1.20
C ALA A 29 -3.67 2.26 -2.29
N LEU A 30 -4.31 3.34 -2.70
CA LEU A 30 -3.74 4.30 -3.65
C LEU A 30 -3.33 5.55 -2.88
N LEU A 31 -2.14 6.07 -3.16
CA LEU A 31 -1.78 7.42 -2.75
C LEU A 31 -2.55 8.40 -3.61
N VAL A 32 -3.22 9.37 -2.99
CA VAL A 32 -4.04 10.35 -3.70
C VAL A 32 -3.48 11.73 -3.44
N GLU A 33 -3.22 12.46 -4.52
CA GLU A 33 -2.79 13.86 -4.45
C GLU A 33 -3.90 14.73 -3.84
N PRO A 34 -3.59 15.58 -2.85
CA PRO A 34 -4.56 16.54 -2.33
C PRO A 34 -5.12 17.47 -3.41
N GLY A 35 -6.35 17.94 -3.25
CA GLY A 35 -7.02 18.78 -4.23
C GLY A 35 -7.79 17.96 -5.26
N HIS A 36 -7.61 18.25 -6.55
CA HIS A 36 -8.48 17.75 -7.62
C HIS A 36 -8.54 16.21 -7.71
N ALA A 37 -7.41 15.50 -7.54
CA ALA A 37 -7.42 14.03 -7.55
C ALA A 37 -8.22 13.45 -6.37
N LEU A 38 -8.07 14.03 -5.17
CA LEU A 38 -8.85 13.64 -4.00
C LEU A 38 -10.34 13.97 -4.16
N GLU A 39 -10.65 15.13 -4.73
CA GLU A 39 -12.02 15.55 -5.05
C GLU A 39 -12.72 14.52 -5.98
N GLN A 40 -12.05 14.11 -7.06
CA GLN A 40 -12.56 13.07 -7.96
C GLN A 40 -12.81 11.75 -7.23
N VAL A 41 -11.90 11.31 -6.36
CA VAL A 41 -12.09 10.09 -5.55
C VAL A 41 -13.32 10.22 -4.64
N CYS A 42 -13.54 11.39 -4.04
CA CYS A 42 -14.73 11.65 -3.25
C CYS A 42 -16.01 11.61 -4.08
N HIS A 43 -16.03 12.21 -5.29
CA HIS A 43 -17.15 12.07 -6.23
C HIS A 43 -17.45 10.61 -6.55
N TYR A 44 -16.41 9.82 -6.85
CA TYR A 44 -16.53 8.40 -7.12
C TYR A 44 -17.14 7.63 -5.93
N ILE A 45 -16.68 7.90 -4.71
CA ILE A 45 -17.17 7.24 -3.49
C ILE A 45 -18.64 7.60 -3.25
N HIS A 46 -18.99 8.89 -3.32
CA HIS A 46 -20.35 9.36 -3.13
C HIS A 46 -21.28 8.85 -4.24
N LEU A 47 -20.86 8.75 -5.50
CA LEU A 47 -21.73 8.22 -6.56
C LEU A 47 -21.77 6.68 -6.62
N ASN A 48 -20.96 5.97 -5.84
CA ASN A 48 -20.91 4.51 -5.92
C ASN A 48 -22.26 3.81 -5.63
N PRO A 49 -23.07 4.23 -4.62
CA PRO A 49 -24.39 3.62 -4.38
C PRO A 49 -25.36 3.83 -5.56
N VAL A 50 -25.35 5.03 -6.15
CA VAL A 50 -26.18 5.36 -7.32
C VAL A 50 -25.74 4.54 -8.53
N ARG A 51 -24.43 4.49 -8.77
CA ARG A 51 -23.85 3.71 -9.88
C ARG A 51 -24.07 2.20 -9.73
N ALA A 52 -24.06 1.69 -8.51
CA ALA A 52 -24.34 0.29 -8.22
C ALA A 52 -25.83 -0.06 -8.31
N GLY A 53 -26.71 0.91 -8.61
CA GLY A 53 -28.17 0.72 -8.67
C GLY A 53 -28.80 0.45 -7.32
N VAL A 54 -28.09 0.70 -6.21
CA VAL A 54 -28.59 0.47 -4.84
C VAL A 54 -29.62 1.53 -4.45
N VAL A 55 -29.49 2.73 -5.00
CA VAL A 55 -30.39 3.87 -4.75
C VAL A 55 -30.45 4.77 -5.98
N ARG A 56 -31.60 5.38 -6.25
CA ARG A 56 -31.72 6.44 -7.27
C ARG A 56 -31.15 7.74 -6.71
N PHE A 57 -30.67 8.65 -7.57
CA PHE A 57 -30.12 9.93 -7.10
C PHE A 57 -31.17 10.73 -6.30
N ASP A 58 -32.42 10.73 -6.76
CA ASP A 58 -33.58 11.33 -6.09
C ASP A 58 -33.70 10.93 -4.60
N ASN A 59 -33.34 9.69 -4.27
CA ASN A 59 -33.44 9.12 -2.92
C ASN A 59 -32.06 9.00 -2.24
N TYR A 60 -31.01 9.62 -2.79
CA TYR A 60 -29.65 9.31 -2.37
C TYR A 60 -29.37 9.66 -0.90
N PHE A 61 -30.01 10.70 -0.36
CA PHE A 61 -29.88 11.07 1.05
C PHE A 61 -30.55 10.10 2.03
N GLU A 62 -31.42 9.20 1.55
CA GLU A 62 -31.98 8.12 2.37
C GLU A 62 -30.98 6.99 2.60
N PHE A 63 -29.93 6.92 1.75
CA PHE A 63 -28.89 5.92 1.85
C PHE A 63 -27.95 6.19 3.04
N ARG A 64 -28.34 5.68 4.22
CA ARG A 64 -27.63 5.85 5.50
C ARG A 64 -26.19 5.35 5.52
N ARG A 65 -25.78 4.52 4.55
CA ARG A 65 -24.45 3.90 4.48
C ARG A 65 -23.43 4.74 3.68
N SER A 66 -23.68 6.04 3.54
CA SER A 66 -22.76 7.01 2.93
C SER A 66 -22.43 8.13 3.90
N SER A 67 -21.21 8.67 3.80
CA SER A 67 -20.78 9.86 4.54
C SER A 67 -21.46 11.14 4.05
N ILE A 68 -22.12 11.13 2.89
CA ILE A 68 -22.67 12.34 2.25
C ILE A 68 -23.60 13.15 3.19
N ALA A 69 -24.43 12.48 3.98
CA ALA A 69 -25.32 13.16 4.93
C ALA A 69 -24.56 13.90 6.05
N ALA A 70 -23.35 13.44 6.41
CA ALA A 70 -22.50 14.09 7.41
C ALA A 70 -21.89 15.40 6.89
N PHE A 71 -21.57 15.48 5.60
CA PHE A 71 -21.05 16.72 4.97
C PHE A 71 -22.08 17.87 5.02
N ARG A 72 -23.38 17.56 5.03
CA ARG A 72 -24.47 18.55 5.18
C ARG A 72 -24.53 19.21 6.55
N LYS A 73 -24.14 18.50 7.61
CA LYS A 73 -24.36 18.94 8.98
C LYS A 73 -23.42 20.09 9.33
N LYS A 74 -23.90 21.03 10.16
CA LYS A 74 -23.04 22.08 10.75
C LYS A 74 -22.09 21.49 11.79
N ASN A 75 -22.62 20.63 12.67
CA ASN A 75 -21.84 19.90 13.67
C ASN A 75 -21.32 18.61 13.02
N ARG A 76 -20.10 18.68 12.49
CA ARG A 76 -19.40 17.56 11.88
C ARG A 76 -18.40 16.97 12.89
N PRO A 77 -18.07 15.68 12.79
CA PRO A 77 -16.93 15.14 13.53
C PRO A 77 -15.65 15.91 13.15
N GLU A 78 -14.77 16.15 14.12
CA GLU A 78 -13.54 16.93 13.91
C GLU A 78 -12.61 16.35 12.83
N TRP A 79 -12.62 15.03 12.66
CA TRP A 79 -11.84 14.33 11.65
C TRP A 79 -12.44 14.43 10.23
N LEU A 80 -13.65 14.96 10.06
CA LEU A 80 -14.30 15.11 8.77
C LEU A 80 -13.99 16.48 8.16
N GLU A 81 -13.03 16.52 7.23
CA GLU A 81 -12.62 17.74 6.53
C GLU A 81 -13.33 17.90 5.17
N PRO A 82 -14.37 18.74 5.06
CA PRO A 82 -15.15 18.90 3.84
C PRO A 82 -14.48 19.81 2.80
N GLY A 83 -13.53 20.66 3.18
CA GLY A 83 -12.99 21.72 2.33
C GLY A 83 -12.35 21.22 1.03
N THR A 84 -11.79 20.01 1.02
CA THR A 84 -11.23 19.43 -0.21
C THR A 84 -12.30 19.08 -1.23
N VAL A 85 -13.44 18.55 -0.77
CA VAL A 85 -14.55 18.10 -1.64
C VAL A 85 -15.37 19.29 -2.13
N LEU A 86 -15.43 20.36 -1.34
CA LEU A 86 -16.22 21.56 -1.65
C LEU A 86 -15.44 22.66 -2.35
N ARG A 87 -14.16 22.43 -2.65
CA ARG A 87 -13.27 23.43 -3.24
C ARG A 87 -13.80 23.96 -4.57
N SER A 88 -14.33 23.09 -5.41
CA SER A 88 -14.95 23.46 -6.69
C SER A 88 -16.33 24.13 -6.53
N ALA A 89 -16.99 23.92 -5.39
CA ALA A 89 -18.33 24.42 -5.12
C ALA A 89 -18.34 25.86 -4.54
N GLY A 90 -17.23 26.33 -3.99
CA GLY A 90 -17.06 27.72 -3.55
C GLY A 90 -16.18 27.88 -2.30
N GLN A 91 -16.30 29.05 -1.65
CA GLN A 91 -15.50 29.39 -0.48
C GLN A 91 -16.11 28.81 0.80
N GLY A 92 -15.52 27.71 1.27
CA GLY A 92 -15.74 27.15 2.61
C GLY A 92 -16.94 26.22 2.73
N PRO A 93 -17.00 25.39 3.79
CA PRO A 93 -17.96 24.29 3.87
C PRO A 93 -19.32 24.73 4.43
N ASN A 94 -19.97 25.65 3.71
CA ASN A 94 -21.29 26.20 4.02
C ASN A 94 -22.41 25.47 3.26
N ARG A 95 -23.67 25.81 3.60
CA ARG A 95 -24.87 25.22 2.98
C ARG A 95 -24.90 25.40 1.47
N THR A 96 -24.49 26.56 0.95
CA THR A 96 -24.51 26.87 -0.48
C THR A 96 -23.51 26.03 -1.26
N CYS A 97 -22.27 25.91 -0.77
CA CYS A 97 -21.26 25.03 -1.37
C CYS A 97 -21.71 23.58 -1.34
N TRP A 98 -22.46 23.20 -0.29
CA TRP A 98 -23.01 21.86 -0.23
C TRP A 98 -24.12 21.61 -1.24
N GLN A 99 -25.05 22.55 -1.39
CA GLN A 99 -26.09 22.45 -2.41
C GLN A 99 -25.47 22.33 -3.80
N ARG A 100 -24.52 23.22 -4.15
CA ARG A 100 -23.80 23.18 -5.43
C ARG A 100 -23.08 21.87 -5.68
N TYR A 101 -22.50 21.28 -4.64
CA TYR A 101 -21.86 19.97 -4.76
C TYR A 101 -22.87 18.85 -5.04
N VAL A 102 -24.04 18.89 -4.41
CA VAL A 102 -25.12 17.93 -4.65
C VAL A 102 -25.64 18.07 -6.07
N ASP A 103 -25.91 19.30 -6.52
CA ASP A 103 -26.34 19.59 -7.89
C ASP A 103 -25.28 19.10 -8.89
N PHE A 104 -24.00 19.31 -8.58
CA PHE A 104 -22.90 18.79 -9.38
C PHE A 104 -22.89 17.25 -9.43
N LEU A 105 -23.09 16.57 -8.30
CA LEU A 105 -23.18 15.11 -8.28
C LEU A 105 -24.39 14.58 -9.07
N GLU A 106 -25.50 15.32 -9.09
CA GLU A 106 -26.69 14.98 -9.87
C GLU A 106 -26.37 15.00 -11.36
N VAL A 107 -25.84 16.12 -11.85
CA VAL A 107 -25.38 16.29 -13.24
C VAL A 107 -24.37 15.20 -13.61
N LEU A 108 -23.42 14.92 -12.71
CA LEU A 108 -22.38 13.92 -12.92
C LEU A 108 -22.93 12.48 -12.97
N SER A 109 -24.08 12.22 -12.33
CA SER A 109 -24.75 10.92 -12.35
C SER A 109 -25.56 10.68 -13.63
N THR A 110 -26.08 11.76 -14.23
CA THR A 110 -26.95 11.72 -15.42
C THR A 110 -26.19 11.88 -16.73
N ASP A 111 -25.13 12.68 -16.76
CA ASP A 111 -24.31 12.92 -17.95
C ASP A 111 -23.28 11.78 -18.18
N PRO A 112 -23.41 10.98 -19.25
CA PRO A 112 -22.48 9.89 -19.54
C PRO A 112 -21.04 10.36 -19.82
N VAL A 113 -20.87 11.55 -20.40
CA VAL A 113 -19.55 12.13 -20.74
C VAL A 113 -18.82 12.51 -19.46
N LEU A 114 -19.49 13.21 -18.55
CA LEU A 114 -18.90 13.60 -17.27
C LEU A 114 -18.69 12.41 -16.32
N ARG A 115 -19.52 11.36 -16.45
CA ARG A 115 -19.37 10.12 -15.68
C ARG A 115 -18.19 9.26 -16.14
N THR A 116 -17.77 9.40 -17.40
CA THR A 116 -16.72 8.56 -18.01
C THR A 116 -15.37 8.67 -17.28
N PRO A 117 -14.86 9.88 -16.96
CA PRO A 117 -13.65 10.04 -16.14
C PRO A 117 -13.73 9.34 -14.78
N LEU A 118 -14.89 9.38 -14.10
CA LEU A 118 -15.08 8.69 -12.81
C LEU A 118 -15.09 7.17 -12.93
N CYS A 119 -15.58 6.66 -14.05
CA CYS A 119 -15.61 5.24 -14.35
C CYS A 119 -14.32 4.76 -15.03
N SER A 120 -13.38 5.68 -15.27
CA SER A 120 -12.12 5.36 -15.92
C SER A 120 -11.34 4.38 -15.06
N LYS A 121 -10.81 3.34 -15.71
CA LYS A 121 -9.88 2.38 -15.09
C LYS A 121 -8.69 3.10 -14.44
N HIS A 122 -8.39 4.34 -14.83
CA HIS A 122 -7.35 5.17 -14.23
C HIS A 122 -7.58 5.47 -12.74
N MET A 123 -8.82 5.59 -12.25
CA MET A 123 -9.09 5.91 -10.84
C MET A 123 -8.88 4.73 -9.88
N SER A 124 -8.87 3.50 -10.41
CA SER A 124 -8.74 2.26 -9.63
C SER A 124 -7.47 1.47 -9.94
N ARG A 125 -6.57 2.04 -10.75
CA ARG A 125 -5.31 1.42 -11.17
C ARG A 125 -4.09 2.18 -10.70
N GLY A 126 -3.00 1.44 -10.51
CA GLY A 126 -1.71 1.96 -10.08
C GLY A 126 -1.59 2.12 -8.57
N TRP A 127 -0.57 2.87 -8.17
CA TRP A 127 -0.19 3.12 -6.78
C TRP A 127 -0.38 4.56 -6.32
N CYS A 128 -0.56 5.45 -7.28
CA CYS A 128 -0.64 6.89 -7.07
C CYS A 128 -1.61 7.48 -8.09
N LEU A 129 -2.53 8.30 -7.59
CA LEU A 129 -3.46 9.13 -8.35
C LEU A 129 -3.06 10.59 -8.12
N GLY A 130 -2.65 11.26 -9.19
CA GLY A 130 -2.13 12.62 -9.13
C GLY A 130 -1.26 12.95 -10.36
N GLY A 131 -0.79 14.18 -10.41
CA GLY A 131 0.08 14.71 -11.45
C GLY A 131 1.46 14.05 -11.48
N ARG A 132 2.21 14.34 -12.55
CA ARG A 132 3.57 13.79 -12.76
C ARG A 132 4.53 14.19 -11.63
N GLU A 133 4.44 15.43 -11.17
CA GLU A 133 5.30 15.97 -10.11
C GLU A 133 5.04 15.29 -8.77
N PHE A 134 3.76 15.15 -8.38
CA PHE A 134 3.39 14.42 -7.18
C PHE A 134 3.85 12.97 -7.21
N ARG A 135 3.70 12.29 -8.37
CA ARG A 135 4.21 10.93 -8.55
C ARG A 135 5.73 10.87 -8.39
N LYS A 136 6.47 11.81 -8.98
CA LYS A 136 7.94 11.88 -8.84
C LYS A 136 8.34 12.09 -7.38
N ALA A 137 7.76 13.09 -6.71
CA ALA A 137 8.02 13.38 -5.30
C ALA A 137 7.72 12.17 -4.40
N LYS A 138 6.56 11.51 -4.58
CA LYS A 138 6.25 10.29 -3.82
C LYS A 138 7.16 9.14 -4.16
N THR A 139 7.61 9.00 -5.40
CA THR A 139 8.62 7.99 -5.76
C THR A 139 9.90 8.21 -4.97
N GLU A 140 10.40 9.45 -4.92
CA GLU A 140 11.59 9.82 -4.14
C GLU A 140 11.41 9.55 -2.64
N SER A 141 10.26 9.93 -2.06
CA SER A 141 9.94 9.60 -0.67
C SER A 141 9.89 8.09 -0.42
N LEU A 142 9.34 7.31 -1.35
CA LEU A 142 9.31 5.86 -1.25
C LEU A 142 10.71 5.25 -1.33
N ARG A 143 11.61 5.81 -2.15
CA ARG A 143 13.01 5.37 -2.21
C ARG A 143 13.69 5.51 -0.85
N ALA A 144 13.45 6.61 -0.14
CA ALA A 144 13.96 6.80 1.22
C ALA A 144 13.41 5.75 2.20
N LEU A 145 12.17 5.29 2.01
CA LEU A 145 11.49 4.34 2.89
C LEU A 145 11.73 2.86 2.58
N VAL A 146 12.27 2.50 1.41
CA VAL A 146 12.57 1.09 1.04
C VAL A 146 13.54 0.44 2.02
N TRP A 147 14.32 1.27 2.70
CA TRP A 147 15.30 0.83 3.68
C TRP A 147 14.70 0.61 5.09
N CYS A 148 13.51 1.16 5.34
CA CYS A 148 12.72 0.86 6.53
C CYS A 148 12.05 -0.51 6.36
N ARG A 149 12.64 -1.50 7.03
CA ARG A 149 12.29 -2.92 7.07
C ARG A 149 10.80 -3.24 6.77
N LYS A 150 10.58 -4.09 5.75
CA LYS A 150 9.27 -4.69 5.39
C LYS A 150 8.16 -3.67 5.06
N THR A 151 8.42 -2.63 4.29
CA THR A 151 7.36 -1.97 3.49
C THR A 151 6.85 -2.96 2.44
N ARG A 152 5.97 -3.86 2.88
CA ARG A 152 5.05 -4.54 1.97
C ARG A 152 4.08 -3.46 1.56
N PHE A 153 4.18 -3.03 0.30
CA PHE A 153 3.13 -2.29 -0.37
C PHE A 153 1.93 -3.24 -0.54
N ASP A 154 1.31 -3.59 0.58
CA ASP A 154 0.18 -4.50 0.64
C ASP A 154 -1.01 -3.76 0.06
N GLY A 155 -1.39 -4.20 -1.14
CA GLY A 155 -2.58 -3.71 -1.80
C GLY A 155 -2.34 -2.66 -2.83
N VAL A 156 -1.37 -2.83 -3.71
CA VAL A 156 -1.18 -1.87 -4.79
C VAL A 156 -1.10 -2.61 -6.12
N GLU A 157 -1.61 -2.00 -7.19
CA GLU A 157 -1.65 -2.64 -8.51
C GLU A 157 -0.25 -3.14 -8.92
N PRO A 158 -0.10 -4.40 -9.36
CA PRO A 158 1.20 -5.08 -9.35
C PRO A 158 2.21 -4.54 -10.36
N ALA A 159 1.80 -4.07 -11.54
CA ALA A 159 2.73 -3.84 -12.65
C ALA A 159 3.62 -2.59 -12.44
N ALA A 160 3.03 -1.42 -12.19
CA ALA A 160 3.77 -0.16 -12.12
C ALA A 160 4.67 -0.01 -10.87
N LEU A 161 4.36 -0.74 -9.78
CA LEU A 161 5.23 -0.81 -8.61
C LEU A 161 6.25 -1.92 -8.71
N GLN A 162 6.01 -2.98 -9.48
CA GLN A 162 7.01 -4.02 -9.68
C GLN A 162 8.27 -3.45 -10.31
N ASP A 163 8.17 -2.55 -11.29
CA ASP A 163 9.35 -1.96 -11.92
C ASP A 163 10.11 -1.07 -10.93
N LEU A 164 9.41 -0.21 -10.19
CA LEU A 164 10.03 0.62 -9.15
C LEU A 164 10.67 -0.25 -8.04
N GLN A 165 9.96 -1.29 -7.58
CA GLN A 165 10.46 -2.24 -6.57
C GLN A 165 11.67 -3.02 -7.09
N ARG A 166 11.65 -3.49 -8.34
CA ARG A 166 12.76 -4.20 -8.99
C ARG A 166 13.98 -3.31 -9.13
N SER A 167 13.79 -2.06 -9.57
CA SER A 167 14.89 -1.08 -9.63
C SER A 167 15.49 -0.85 -8.25
N LEU A 168 14.66 -0.71 -7.22
CA LEU A 168 15.13 -0.51 -5.85
C LEU A 168 15.79 -1.76 -5.25
N TRP A 169 15.29 -2.95 -5.56
CA TRP A 169 15.94 -4.20 -5.20
C TRP A 169 17.28 -4.35 -5.91
N LYS A 170 17.39 -3.93 -7.17
CA LYS A 170 18.63 -3.95 -7.95
C LYS A 170 19.66 -2.98 -7.37
N GLU A 171 19.28 -1.74 -7.11
CA GLU A 171 20.15 -0.73 -6.46
C GLU A 171 20.65 -1.23 -5.09
N SER A 172 19.76 -1.84 -4.29
CA SER A 172 20.10 -2.45 -3.00
C SER A 172 21.08 -3.61 -3.15
N LEU A 173 20.83 -4.50 -4.12
CA LEU A 173 21.68 -5.65 -4.40
C LEU A 173 23.08 -5.21 -4.82
N GLU A 174 23.18 -4.23 -5.71
CA GLU A 174 24.46 -3.66 -6.15
C GLU A 174 25.22 -3.01 -4.98
N ARG A 175 24.52 -2.35 -4.07
CA ARG A 175 25.12 -1.76 -2.87
C ARG A 175 25.67 -2.83 -1.93
N PHE A 176 24.90 -3.90 -1.65
CA PHE A 176 25.40 -5.03 -0.86
C PHE A 176 26.56 -5.74 -1.55
N ALA A 177 26.50 -5.91 -2.87
CA ALA A 177 27.56 -6.52 -3.65
C ALA A 177 28.86 -5.71 -3.57
N ARG A 178 28.78 -4.38 -3.70
CA ARG A 178 29.94 -3.49 -3.52
C ARG A 178 30.54 -3.62 -2.12
N ALA A 179 29.73 -3.56 -1.07
CA ALA A 179 30.23 -3.69 0.31
C ALA A 179 30.79 -5.08 0.63
N ALA A 180 30.19 -6.13 0.07
CA ALA A 180 30.68 -7.50 0.20
C ALA A 180 31.83 -7.85 -0.76
N LYS A 181 32.26 -6.91 -1.62
CA LYS A 181 33.26 -7.10 -2.68
C LYS A 181 32.93 -8.25 -3.64
N VAL A 182 31.64 -8.44 -3.93
CA VAL A 182 31.13 -9.47 -4.85
C VAL A 182 30.88 -8.84 -6.22
N ASN A 183 31.45 -9.44 -7.27
CA ASN A 183 31.19 -9.02 -8.65
C ASN A 183 29.93 -9.70 -9.19
N LEU A 184 28.85 -8.93 -9.38
CA LEU A 184 27.58 -9.43 -9.92
C LEU A 184 27.68 -9.92 -11.38
N GLY A 185 28.64 -9.42 -12.15
CA GLY A 185 28.90 -9.88 -13.52
C GLY A 185 29.65 -11.21 -13.61
N ARG A 186 30.27 -11.66 -12.50
CA ARG A 186 31.04 -12.91 -12.44
C ARG A 186 30.69 -13.72 -11.20
N LEU A 187 29.44 -14.17 -11.14
CA LEU A 187 28.95 -14.99 -10.04
C LEU A 187 29.42 -16.46 -10.17
N PRO A 188 29.71 -17.17 -9.06
CA PRO A 188 30.10 -18.56 -9.10
C PRO A 188 29.01 -19.47 -9.69
N LEU A 189 29.39 -20.52 -10.43
CA LEU A 189 28.45 -21.49 -11.00
C LEU A 189 27.66 -22.25 -9.92
N ARG A 190 28.25 -22.44 -8.74
CA ARG A 190 27.58 -23.12 -7.62
C ARG A 190 26.35 -22.32 -7.17
N LYS A 191 25.17 -22.95 -7.26
CA LYS A 191 23.87 -22.35 -6.89
C LYS A 191 23.84 -21.81 -5.46
N SER A 192 24.46 -22.53 -4.53
CA SER A 192 24.54 -22.19 -3.10
C SER A 192 25.88 -21.58 -2.69
N ALA A 193 26.58 -20.89 -3.60
CA ALA A 193 27.85 -20.25 -3.27
C ALA A 193 27.69 -19.26 -2.09
N PRO A 194 28.69 -19.19 -1.18
CA PRO A 194 28.56 -18.40 0.04
C PRO A 194 28.32 -16.90 -0.23
N GLU A 195 28.87 -16.34 -1.29
CA GLU A 195 28.68 -14.96 -1.72
C GLU A 195 27.23 -14.70 -2.14
N LYS A 196 26.65 -15.64 -2.92
CA LYS A 196 25.24 -15.57 -3.33
C LYS A 196 24.32 -15.68 -2.12
N MET A 197 24.63 -16.58 -1.18
CA MET A 197 23.83 -16.78 0.03
C MET A 197 23.91 -15.56 0.97
N LEU A 198 25.08 -14.94 1.10
CA LEU A 198 25.26 -13.70 1.84
C LEU A 198 24.38 -12.57 1.27
N LEU A 199 24.43 -12.35 -0.05
CA LEU A 199 23.60 -11.33 -0.71
C LEU A 199 22.10 -11.64 -0.58
N CYS A 200 21.70 -12.91 -0.77
CA CYS A 200 20.33 -13.32 -0.55
C CYS A 200 19.88 -13.05 0.90
N ALA A 201 20.71 -13.41 1.88
CA ALA A 201 20.40 -13.21 3.29
C ALA A 201 20.27 -11.72 3.65
N ALA A 202 21.20 -10.89 3.17
CA ALA A 202 21.15 -9.44 3.36
C ALA A 202 19.90 -8.82 2.71
N MET A 203 19.61 -9.17 1.45
CA MET A 203 18.41 -8.72 0.75
C MET A 203 17.14 -9.13 1.49
N LYS A 204 17.05 -10.36 2.02
CA LYS A 204 15.88 -10.83 2.78
C LYS A 204 15.75 -10.19 4.17
N ALA A 205 16.84 -9.70 4.75
CA ALA A 205 16.82 -9.04 6.04
C ALA A 205 16.25 -7.61 5.95
N VAL A 206 16.54 -6.92 4.85
CA VAL A 206 16.27 -5.48 4.69
C VAL A 206 15.11 -5.21 3.73
N THR A 207 15.01 -5.96 2.63
CA THR A 207 14.05 -5.69 1.55
C THR A 207 12.87 -6.67 1.52
N SER A 208 11.89 -6.38 0.67
CA SER A 208 10.76 -7.26 0.36
C SER A 208 11.00 -8.18 -0.85
N ALA A 209 12.26 -8.31 -1.32
CA ALA A 209 12.60 -9.08 -2.52
C ALA A 209 12.04 -10.51 -2.50
N SER A 210 11.36 -10.86 -3.60
CA SER A 210 10.79 -12.18 -3.80
C SER A 210 11.90 -13.22 -4.03
N ASN A 211 11.65 -14.46 -3.64
CA ASN A 211 12.61 -15.54 -3.92
C ASN A 211 12.79 -15.77 -5.41
N ALA A 212 11.74 -15.55 -6.22
CA ALA A 212 11.80 -15.67 -7.68
C ALA A 212 12.76 -14.63 -8.28
N TRP A 213 12.67 -13.38 -7.82
CA TRP A 213 13.56 -12.31 -8.27
C TRP A 213 15.02 -12.59 -7.86
N LEU A 214 15.28 -12.92 -6.59
CA LEU A 214 16.64 -13.24 -6.13
C LEU A 214 17.23 -14.45 -6.86
N ALA A 215 16.42 -15.46 -7.15
CA ALA A 215 16.86 -16.65 -7.87
C ALA A 215 17.27 -16.34 -9.32
N GLY A 216 16.53 -15.44 -9.99
CA GLY A 216 16.88 -14.94 -11.32
C GLY A 216 18.17 -14.13 -11.31
N GLU A 217 18.25 -13.10 -10.45
CA GLU A 217 19.39 -12.17 -10.43
C GLU A 217 20.69 -12.83 -9.96
N LEU A 218 20.64 -13.69 -8.94
CA LEU A 218 21.84 -14.33 -8.37
C LEU A 218 22.07 -15.76 -8.88
N GLN A 219 21.23 -16.27 -9.80
CA GLN A 219 21.35 -17.60 -10.39
C GLN A 219 21.48 -18.70 -9.31
N THR A 220 20.57 -18.69 -8.32
CA THR A 220 20.59 -19.63 -7.18
C THR A 220 19.75 -20.90 -7.42
N GLY A 221 19.17 -21.04 -8.61
CA GLY A 221 18.37 -22.20 -9.00
C GLY A 221 16.88 -22.01 -8.72
N ALA A 222 16.20 -23.07 -8.25
CA ALA A 222 14.74 -23.04 -8.10
C ALA A 222 14.29 -22.14 -6.93
N PRO A 223 13.34 -21.20 -7.13
CA PRO A 223 12.90 -20.25 -6.10
C PRO A 223 12.32 -20.89 -4.83
N GLY A 224 11.69 -22.07 -4.96
CA GLY A 224 11.00 -22.76 -3.87
C GLY A 224 11.92 -23.20 -2.72
N GLY A 225 13.18 -23.49 -3.02
CA GLY A 225 14.17 -23.94 -2.01
C GLY A 225 14.98 -22.82 -1.37
N LEU A 226 14.92 -21.59 -1.91
CA LEU A 226 15.86 -20.53 -1.56
C LEU A 226 15.79 -20.14 -0.07
N SER A 227 14.60 -20.06 0.52
CA SER A 227 14.45 -19.73 1.95
C SER A 227 15.07 -20.78 2.86
N VAL A 228 15.00 -22.07 2.49
CA VAL A 228 15.63 -23.16 3.24
C VAL A 228 17.15 -23.08 3.11
N GLN A 229 17.66 -22.81 1.90
CA GLN A 229 19.11 -22.66 1.66
C GLN A 229 19.69 -21.48 2.46
N ILE A 230 19.02 -20.33 2.46
CA ILE A 230 19.42 -19.16 3.26
C ILE A 230 19.46 -19.52 4.75
N LYS A 231 18.41 -20.16 5.28
CA LYS A 231 18.37 -20.59 6.69
C LYS A 231 19.49 -21.57 7.04
N ARG A 232 19.75 -22.57 6.18
CA ARG A 232 20.86 -23.53 6.37
C ARG A 232 22.21 -22.82 6.38
N TRP A 233 22.43 -21.88 5.46
CA TRP A 233 23.66 -21.09 5.40
C TRP A 233 23.84 -20.23 6.66
N GLN A 234 22.77 -19.57 7.14
CA GLN A 234 22.75 -18.81 8.40
C GLN A 234 22.93 -19.67 9.65
N GLY A 235 22.74 -21.00 9.57
CA GLY A 235 22.97 -21.90 10.70
C GLY A 235 24.41 -21.86 11.21
N VAL A 236 25.37 -21.60 10.32
CA VAL A 236 26.81 -21.54 10.65
C VAL A 236 27.16 -20.20 11.29
N ALA A 237 27.77 -20.20 12.48
CA ALA A 237 28.10 -18.99 13.25
C ALA A 237 28.90 -17.96 12.44
N ARG A 238 29.99 -18.38 11.78
CA ARG A 238 30.82 -17.50 10.94
C ARG A 238 30.02 -16.77 9.84
N HIS A 239 28.99 -17.41 9.28
CA HIS A 239 28.18 -16.80 8.23
C HIS A 239 27.24 -15.73 8.78
N ARG A 240 26.72 -15.92 10.00
CA ARG A 240 25.94 -14.89 10.72
C ARG A 240 26.79 -13.67 11.02
N GLU A 241 28.01 -13.86 11.51
CA GLU A 241 28.93 -12.74 11.79
C GLU A 241 29.22 -11.91 10.53
N VAL A 242 29.49 -12.58 9.39
CA VAL A 242 29.72 -11.88 8.11
C VAL A 242 28.46 -11.12 7.66
N LEU A 243 27.28 -11.71 7.81
CA LEU A 243 26.01 -11.04 7.51
C LEU A 243 25.78 -9.83 8.42
N GLU A 244 26.02 -9.95 9.71
CA GLU A 244 25.85 -8.86 10.67
C GLU A 244 26.83 -7.71 10.40
N ARG A 245 28.10 -8.02 10.08
CA ARG A 245 29.07 -7.01 9.66
C ARG A 245 28.64 -6.29 8.39
N LEU A 246 28.14 -7.02 7.40
CA LEU A 246 27.63 -6.43 6.16
C LEU A 246 26.40 -5.55 6.41
N LEU A 247 25.49 -5.95 7.30
CA LEU A 247 24.32 -5.13 7.64
C LEU A 247 24.72 -3.90 8.47
N ALA A 248 25.75 -4.00 9.29
CA ALA A 248 26.26 -2.90 10.10
C ALA A 248 26.88 -1.76 9.26
N THR A 249 27.38 -2.03 8.05
CA THR A 249 27.86 -0.96 7.15
C THR A 249 26.73 -0.09 6.58
N PHE A 250 25.47 -0.44 6.87
CA PHE A 250 24.30 0.29 6.43
C PHE A 250 23.39 0.59 7.64
N PRO A 251 23.74 1.57 8.50
CA PRO A 251 23.00 1.87 9.72
C PRO A 251 21.53 2.20 9.46
N GLU A 252 21.22 2.73 8.28
CA GLU A 252 19.85 3.00 7.86
C GLU A 252 18.97 1.72 7.79
N THR A 253 19.58 0.51 7.79
CA THR A 253 18.84 -0.79 7.83
C THR A 253 18.27 -1.09 9.22
N ARG A 254 18.78 -0.43 10.26
CA ARG A 254 18.35 -0.57 11.65
C ARG A 254 17.33 0.53 11.95
N CYS A 255 16.04 0.29 11.66
CA CYS A 255 14.98 1.18 12.14
C CYS A 255 15.02 1.30 13.68
N GLN A 256 15.21 2.51 14.19
CA GLN A 256 14.98 2.91 15.58
C GLN A 256 13.61 3.62 15.76
N GLU A 257 12.63 3.36 14.89
CA GLU A 257 11.30 3.95 15.07
C GLU A 257 10.45 3.09 16.04
N PRO A 258 9.83 3.70 17.07
CA PRO A 258 9.13 3.00 18.16
C PRO A 258 7.90 2.20 17.72
N TYR A 259 7.39 2.42 16.49
CA TYR A 259 6.21 1.72 15.97
C TYR A 259 6.52 0.31 15.42
N CYS A 260 7.79 -0.12 15.45
CA CYS A 260 8.23 -1.44 15.01
C CYS A 260 8.33 -2.49 16.14
N ALA A 261 7.97 -2.15 17.39
CA ALA A 261 7.84 -3.12 18.46
C ALA A 261 6.61 -4.03 18.24
N ASP A 262 6.73 -5.28 18.68
CA ASP A 262 5.86 -6.44 18.49
C ASP A 262 4.35 -6.17 18.23
N PRO A 263 3.71 -6.82 17.24
CA PRO A 263 2.25 -6.84 17.09
C PRO A 263 1.54 -7.66 18.18
N ALA A 264 2.22 -7.97 19.28
CA ALA A 264 1.78 -8.86 20.36
C ALA A 264 1.89 -8.23 21.77
N SER A 265 1.85 -6.89 21.88
CA SER A 265 1.56 -6.25 23.17
C SER A 265 0.04 -6.10 23.34
N PRO A 266 -0.61 -6.77 24.31
CA PRO A 266 -2.05 -6.70 24.52
C PRO A 266 -2.51 -5.51 25.39
N ASP A 267 -1.64 -4.55 25.69
CA ASP A 267 -1.98 -3.46 26.60
C ASP A 267 -2.23 -2.17 25.84
N LEU A 268 -3.50 -1.89 25.53
CA LEU A 268 -4.07 -0.54 25.39
C LEU A 268 -5.59 -0.63 25.16
N LEU A 269 -6.31 -1.29 26.08
CA LEU A 269 -7.76 -1.13 26.25
C LEU A 269 -8.15 -1.40 27.71
N SER A 270 -7.65 -0.58 28.63
CA SER A 270 -8.41 -0.20 29.83
C SER A 270 -9.21 1.06 29.48
N VAL A 271 -10.34 0.85 28.79
CA VAL A 271 -11.42 1.83 28.81
C VAL A 271 -12.29 1.40 29.97
N GLU A 272 -12.10 2.04 31.12
CA GLU A 272 -13.04 1.97 32.22
C GLU A 272 -14.42 2.43 31.75
N THR A 273 -15.40 1.75 32.35
CA THR A 273 -16.86 1.80 32.17
C THR A 273 -17.48 3.18 32.14
#